data_AF-A0A1W9WMM1-F1
#
_entry.id   AF-A0A1W9WMM1-F1
#
_cell.length_a   1.000
_cell.length_b   1.000
_cell.length_c   1.000
_cell.angle_alpha   90.00
_cell.angle_beta   90.00
_cell.angle_gamma   90.00
#
_symmetry.space_group_name_H-M   'P 1'
#
loop_
_entity.id
_entity.type
_entity.pdbx_description
1 polymer ?
#
loop_
_entity_poly.entity_id
_entity_poly.type
_entity_poly.pdbx_seq_one_letter_code
_entity_poly.pdbx_strand_id
1 'polypeptide(L)'
;MELTDEQWAIINAPEHIFKVNAVAGSGKTTTLLEYAKRRPKQRILYLTFNRSSSDEMKKKCTVANLENITVQTFHALAYHHANGRHYELINDFSEWTIFDSYVNGEIDERK
;
A
#
# COMPACT_ATOMS: atom_id res chain seq x y z
N MET A 1 23.89 11.48 -8.15
CA MET A 1 23.87 11.54 -6.68
C MET A 1 24.54 10.28 -6.19
N GLU A 2 25.51 10.42 -5.30
CA GLU A 2 26.24 9.30 -4.72
C GLU A 2 25.48 8.79 -3.49
N LEU A 3 25.40 7.47 -3.32
CA LEU A 3 24.71 6.83 -2.21
C LEU A 3 25.68 6.61 -1.05
N THR A 4 25.20 6.73 0.18
CA THR A 4 26.04 6.46 1.37
C THR A 4 26.30 4.97 1.55
N ASP A 5 27.30 4.63 2.34
CA ASP A 5 27.64 3.24 2.66
C ASP A 5 26.47 2.50 3.32
N GLU A 6 25.69 3.18 4.18
CA GLU A 6 24.50 2.60 4.80
C GLU A 6 23.39 2.34 3.77
N GLN A 7 23.20 3.24 2.81
CA GLN A 7 22.24 3.03 1.71
C GLN A 7 22.67 1.85 0.84
N TRP A 8 23.96 1.72 0.55
CA TRP A 8 24.51 0.57 -0.15
C TRP A 8 24.34 -0.73 0.62
N ALA A 9 24.54 -0.73 1.94
CA ALA A 9 24.29 -1.89 2.79
C ALA A 9 22.84 -2.34 2.71
N ILE A 10 21.87 -1.41 2.73
CA ILE A 10 20.45 -1.71 2.54
C ILE A 10 20.15 -2.26 1.13
N ILE A 11 20.75 -1.66 0.10
CA ILE A 11 20.53 -2.03 -1.30
C ILE A 11 21.05 -3.44 -1.60
N ASN A 12 22.17 -3.82 -0.98
CA ASN A 12 22.86 -5.08 -1.19
C ASN A 12 22.60 -6.11 -0.09
N ALA A 13 21.68 -5.83 0.84
CA ALA A 13 21.34 -6.73 1.94
C ALA A 13 21.00 -8.15 1.42
N PRO A 14 21.72 -9.20 1.86
CA PRO A 14 21.46 -10.58 1.45
C PRO A 14 20.24 -11.18 2.16
N GLU A 15 19.80 -10.59 3.26
CA GLU A 15 18.70 -11.11 4.07
C GLU A 15 17.36 -10.99 3.33
N HIS A 16 16.54 -12.04 3.43
CA HIS A 16 15.18 -12.02 2.88
C HIS A 16 14.24 -11.08 3.64
N ILE A 17 14.46 -10.90 4.94
CA ILE A 17 13.65 -10.05 5.82
C ILE A 17 14.59 -9.26 6.72
N PHE A 18 14.52 -7.94 6.64
CA PHE A 18 15.33 -7.05 7.46
C PHE A 18 14.59 -5.74 7.76
N LYS A 19 15.05 -5.03 8.80
CA LYS A 19 14.50 -3.74 9.23
C LYS A 19 15.54 -2.65 9.08
N VAL A 20 15.12 -1.52 8.50
CA VAL A 20 15.95 -0.32 8.37
C VAL A 20 15.47 0.75 9.36
N ASN A 21 16.35 1.15 10.28
CA ASN A 21 16.09 2.31 11.14
C ASN A 21 16.54 3.58 10.41
N ALA A 22 15.65 4.55 10.23
CA ALA A 22 15.94 5.71 9.39
C ALA A 22 15.20 6.98 9.86
N VAL A 23 15.97 8.01 10.25
CA VAL A 23 15.46 9.32 10.68
C VAL A 23 14.87 10.12 9.53
N ALA A 24 14.08 11.15 9.82
CA ALA A 24 13.59 12.09 8.80
C ALA A 24 14.77 12.66 7.98
N GLY A 25 14.59 12.80 6.67
CA GLY A 25 15.64 13.31 5.78
C GLY A 25 16.75 12.32 5.38
N SER A 26 16.81 11.11 5.94
CA SER A 26 17.89 10.14 5.66
C SER A 26 17.87 9.46 4.28
N GLY A 27 17.06 9.95 3.34
CA GLY A 27 16.98 9.37 1.99
C GLY A 27 16.25 8.02 1.87
N LYS A 28 15.32 7.69 2.78
CA LYS A 28 14.51 6.45 2.75
C LYS A 28 13.92 6.14 1.36
N THR A 29 13.18 7.11 0.80
CA THR A 29 12.51 6.95 -0.50
C THR A 29 13.52 6.74 -1.62
N THR A 30 14.63 7.49 -1.60
CA THR A 30 15.72 7.34 -2.58
C THR A 30 16.34 5.95 -2.50
N THR A 31 16.60 5.46 -1.29
CA THR A 31 17.18 4.12 -1.06
C THR A 31 16.28 3.03 -1.64
N LEU A 32 14.96 3.11 -1.42
CA LEU A 32 14.01 2.12 -1.93
C LEU A 32 13.84 2.17 -3.46
N LEU A 33 13.93 3.36 -4.07
CA LEU A 33 13.94 3.49 -5.53
C LEU A 33 15.19 2.87 -6.14
N GLU A 34 16.36 3.14 -5.56
CA GLU A 34 17.63 2.58 -6.01
C GLU A 34 17.71 1.07 -5.79
N TYR A 35 17.06 0.56 -4.74
CA TYR A 35 16.85 -0.87 -4.50
C TYR A 35 16.07 -1.51 -5.65
N ALA A 36 14.97 -0.88 -6.08
CA ALA A 36 14.12 -1.37 -7.17
C ALA A 36 14.80 -1.29 -8.54
N LYS A 37 15.52 -0.18 -8.83
CA LYS A 37 16.29 0.01 -10.08
C LYS A 37 17.29 -1.10 -10.35
N ARG A 38 17.97 -1.60 -9.31
CA ARG A 38 18.98 -2.66 -9.43
C ARG A 38 18.38 -4.05 -9.58
N ARG A 39 17.06 -4.18 -9.51
CA ARG A 39 16.34 -5.47 -9.59
C ARG A 39 15.26 -5.44 -10.67
N PRO A 40 15.58 -5.08 -11.93
CA PRO A 40 14.58 -4.84 -12.98
C PRO A 40 13.73 -6.08 -13.32
N LYS A 41 14.26 -7.29 -13.03
CA LYS A 41 13.56 -8.57 -13.27
C LYS A 41 12.65 -9.00 -12.12
N GLN A 42 12.71 -8.35 -10.96
CA GLN A 42 11.90 -8.71 -9.80
C GLN A 42 10.63 -7.86 -9.76
N ARG A 43 9.50 -8.48 -9.40
CA ARG A 43 8.26 -7.75 -9.12
C ARG A 43 8.26 -7.31 -7.67
N ILE A 44 8.20 -6.00 -7.44
CA ILE A 44 8.32 -5.38 -6.12
C ILE A 44 6.99 -4.75 -5.75
N LEU A 45 6.51 -5.03 -4.53
CA LEU A 45 5.36 -4.36 -3.94
C LEU A 45 5.85 -3.37 -2.87
N TYR A 46 5.58 -2.08 -3.07
CA TYR A 46 5.79 -1.04 -2.09
C TYR A 46 4.48 -0.72 -1.37
N LEU A 47 4.49 -0.83 -0.04
CA LEU A 47 3.35 -0.56 0.81
C LEU A 47 3.57 0.65 1.70
N THR A 48 2.53 1.46 1.85
CA THR A 48 2.53 2.64 2.72
C THR A 48 1.16 2.88 3.35
N PHE A 49 1.11 3.69 4.40
CA PHE A 49 -0.15 4.05 5.06
C PHE A 49 -0.84 5.20 4.33
N ASN A 50 -0.09 6.25 3.99
CA ASN A 50 -0.66 7.50 3.51
C ASN A 50 -0.79 7.53 2.00
N ARG A 51 -1.92 8.03 1.50
CA ARG A 51 -2.14 8.26 0.07
C ARG A 51 -1.10 9.22 -0.51
N SER A 52 -0.78 10.29 0.20
CA SER A 52 0.24 11.26 -0.23
C SER A 52 1.62 10.62 -0.46
N SER A 53 2.07 9.74 0.45
CA SER A 53 3.33 9.00 0.31
C SER A 53 3.30 8.01 -0.86
N SER A 54 2.15 7.36 -1.09
CA SER A 54 1.94 6.52 -2.27
C SER A 54 2.05 7.32 -3.56
N ASP A 55 1.36 8.47 -3.64
CA ASP A 55 1.31 9.30 -4.84
C ASP A 55 2.69 9.91 -5.17
N GLU A 56 3.44 10.33 -4.14
CA GLU A 56 4.82 10.78 -4.31
C GLU A 56 5.72 9.67 -4.85
N MET A 57 5.62 8.45 -4.29
CA MET A 57 6.41 7.32 -4.75
C MET A 57 6.07 6.95 -6.19
N LYS A 58 4.79 6.93 -6.57
CA LYS A 58 4.34 6.69 -7.96
C LYS A 58 4.97 7.69 -8.93
N LYS A 59 4.91 8.99 -8.61
CA LYS A 59 5.55 10.04 -9.44
C LYS A 59 7.04 9.78 -9.63
N LYS A 60 7.75 9.41 -8.56
CA LYS A 60 9.19 9.08 -8.63
C LYS A 60 9.47 7.83 -9.46
N CYS A 61 8.62 6.81 -9.38
CA CYS A 61 8.73 5.61 -10.22
C CYS A 61 8.55 5.94 -11.69
N THR A 62 7.55 6.77 -12.04
CA THR A 62 7.33 7.25 -13.42
C THR A 62 8.54 8.03 -13.95
N VAL A 63 9.06 8.98 -13.17
CA VAL A 63 10.26 9.75 -13.57
C VAL A 63 11.49 8.86 -13.74
N ALA A 64 11.62 7.81 -12.92
CA ALA A 64 12.70 6.86 -12.98
C ALA A 64 12.52 5.73 -14.02
N ASN A 65 11.40 5.73 -14.77
CA ASN A 65 11.01 4.66 -15.69
C ASN A 65 11.04 3.26 -15.03
N LEU A 66 10.52 3.16 -13.81
CA LEU A 66 10.47 1.92 -13.04
C LEU A 66 9.11 1.23 -13.21
N GLU A 67 9.11 0.17 -14.01
CA GLU A 67 7.91 -0.65 -14.27
C GLU A 67 7.81 -1.88 -13.36
N ASN A 68 8.90 -2.23 -12.67
CA ASN A 68 9.00 -3.43 -11.85
C ASN A 68 8.47 -3.25 -10.41
N ILE A 69 7.93 -2.06 -10.10
CA ILE A 69 7.43 -1.70 -8.77
C ILE A 69 5.94 -1.34 -8.82
N THR A 70 5.16 -1.98 -7.96
CA THR A 70 3.76 -1.65 -7.70
C THR A 70 3.65 -0.90 -6.39
N VAL A 71 3.05 0.29 -6.40
CA VAL A 71 2.92 1.15 -5.22
C VAL A 71 1.46 1.16 -4.78
N GLN A 72 1.18 0.73 -3.55
CA GLN A 72 -0.17 0.73 -2.97
C GLN A 72 -0.16 1.21 -1.52
N THR A 73 -1.30 1.70 -1.06
CA THR A 73 -1.56 1.78 0.37
C THR A 73 -2.02 0.42 0.89
N PHE A 74 -1.88 0.16 2.19
CA PHE A 74 -2.41 -1.07 2.82
C PHE A 74 -3.91 -1.24 2.52
N HIS A 75 -4.69 -0.18 2.63
CA HIS A 75 -6.13 -0.20 2.35
C HIS A 75 -6.44 -0.47 0.87
N ALA A 76 -5.68 0.11 -0.06
CA ALA A 76 -5.87 -0.16 -1.49
C ALA A 76 -5.57 -1.62 -1.81
N LEU A 77 -4.49 -2.18 -1.25
CA LEU A 77 -4.16 -3.60 -1.40
C LEU A 77 -5.29 -4.49 -0.89
N ALA A 78 -5.79 -4.21 0.32
CA ALA A 78 -6.89 -4.96 0.92
C ALA A 78 -8.17 -4.85 0.09
N TYR A 79 -8.53 -3.64 -0.37
CA TYR A 79 -9.70 -3.41 -1.21
C TYR A 79 -9.65 -4.19 -2.51
N HIS A 80 -8.50 -4.21 -3.19
CA HIS A 80 -8.31 -5.01 -4.39
C HIS A 80 -8.39 -6.51 -4.13
N HIS A 81 -7.78 -6.98 -3.03
CA HIS A 81 -7.79 -8.39 -2.66
C HIS A 81 -9.19 -8.89 -2.28
N ALA A 82 -9.95 -8.08 -1.53
CA ALA A 82 -11.33 -8.38 -1.14
C ALA A 82 -12.34 -8.21 -2.30
N ASN A 83 -11.88 -7.82 -3.49
CA ASN A 83 -12.71 -7.51 -4.65
C ASN A 83 -13.78 -6.45 -4.33
N GLY A 84 -13.37 -5.40 -3.61
CA GLY A 84 -14.28 -4.45 -2.97
C GLY A 84 -15.20 -3.67 -3.90
N ARG A 85 -14.94 -3.71 -5.21
CA ARG A 85 -15.81 -3.15 -6.26
C ARG A 85 -17.17 -3.86 -6.37
N HIS A 86 -17.31 -5.06 -5.79
CA HIS A 86 -18.57 -5.82 -5.76
C HIS A 86 -19.36 -5.58 -4.47
N TYR A 87 -18.86 -4.75 -3.55
CA TYR A 87 -19.61 -4.34 -2.37
C TYR A 87 -20.20 -2.95 -2.61
N GLU A 88 -21.47 -2.81 -2.24
CA GLU A 88 -22.11 -1.50 -2.13
C GLU A 88 -21.86 -0.93 -0.74
N LEU A 89 -21.52 0.35 -0.68
CA LEU A 89 -21.38 1.05 0.60
C LEU A 89 -22.77 1.29 1.17
N ILE A 90 -23.05 0.69 2.32
CA ILE A 90 -24.22 1.06 3.12
C ILE A 90 -23.85 2.26 3.99
N ASN A 91 -24.76 3.24 4.03
CA ASN A 91 -24.57 4.47 4.81
C ASN A 91 -24.91 4.27 6.31
N ASP A 92 -25.47 3.11 6.66
CA ASP A 92 -25.85 2.74 8.01
C ASP A 92 -25.46 1.28 8.26
N PHE A 93 -24.75 1.05 9.37
CA PHE A 93 -24.37 -0.27 9.86
C PHE A 93 -25.13 -0.63 11.14
N SER A 94 -26.23 0.07 11.43
CA SER A 94 -27.11 -0.32 12.52
C SER A 94 -27.53 -1.78 12.35
N GLU A 95 -27.71 -2.45 13.48
CA GLU A 95 -28.19 -3.83 13.50
C GLU A 95 -29.47 -3.96 12.65
N TRP A 96 -30.34 -2.95 12.69
CA TRP A 96 -31.57 -2.89 11.91
C TRP A 96 -31.35 -2.88 10.41
N THR A 97 -30.44 -2.05 9.90
CA THR A 97 -30.12 -2.03 8.45
C THR A 97 -29.56 -3.37 7.99
N ILE A 98 -28.81 -4.06 8.85
CA ILE A 98 -28.34 -5.41 8.58
C ILE A 98 -29.52 -6.38 8.60
N PHE A 99 -30.35 -6.39 9.65
CA PHE A 99 -31.50 -7.29 9.77
C PHE A 99 -32.48 -7.16 8.59
N ASP A 100 -32.85 -5.94 8.18
CA ASP A 100 -33.75 -5.66 7.04
C ASP A 100 -33.20 -6.22 5.72
N SER A 101 -31.87 -6.28 5.56
CA SER A 101 -31.22 -6.78 4.35
C SER A 101 -31.16 -8.31 4.25
N TYR A 102 -31.25 -9.02 5.39
CA TYR A 102 -31.19 -10.49 5.46
C TYR A 102 -32.54 -11.16 5.72
N VAL A 103 -33.51 -10.44 6.30
CA VAL A 103 -34.82 -10.99 6.65
C VAL A 103 -35.87 -10.38 5.73
N ASN A 104 -36.29 -11.13 4.70
CA ASN A 104 -37.49 -10.80 3.92
C ASN A 104 -38.74 -11.09 4.75
N GLY A 105 -39.15 -10.16 5.62
CA GLY A 105 -40.42 -10.29 6.34
C GLY A 105 -40.62 -9.31 7.49
N GLU A 106 -41.67 -8.48 7.34
CA GLU A 106 -42.52 -7.84 8.36
C GLU A 106 -42.10 -7.98 9.84
N ILE A 107 -41.07 -7.27 10.29
CA ILE A 107 -40.89 -6.98 11.72
C ILE A 107 -41.26 -5.51 11.95
N ASP A 108 -42.55 -5.27 12.19
CA ASP A 108 -43.09 -3.97 12.59
C ASP A 108 -43.08 -3.82 14.11
N GLU A 109 -41.89 -3.70 14.69
CA GLU A 109 -41.73 -3.28 16.10
C GLU A 109 -40.83 -2.06 16.22
N ARG A 110 -41.02 -1.06 15.35
CA ARG A 110 -40.40 0.27 15.54
C ARG A 110 -41.10 1.00 16.71
N LYS A 111 -40.60 0.82 17.93
CA LYS A 111 -40.83 1.74 19.05
C LYS A 111 -39.63 2.61 19.31
#